data_AF-A0A2G6IF17-F1
#
_entry.id   AF-A0A2G6IF17-F1
#
_cell.length_a   1.000
_cell.length_b   1.000
_cell.length_c   1.000
_cell.angle_alpha   90.00
_cell.angle_beta   90.00
_cell.angle_gamma   90.00
#
_symmetry.space_group_name_H-M   'P 1'
#
loop_
_entity.id
_entity.type
_entity.pdbx_description
1 polymer ?
#
loop_
_entity_poly.entity_id
_entity_poly.type
_entity_poly.pdbx_seq_one_letter_code
_entity_poly.pdbx_strand_id
1 'polypeptide(L)'
;LADMAPPTMTAILSNMVEDDRQGLLQGVIAALGAIAAVVAPILMTGLFQTFASAQVPLYLPGAPFLLSGLLVLVALPLFWRLKPARG
;
A
#
# COMPACT_ATOMS: atom_id res chain seq x y z
N LEU A 1 -9.24 10.35 9.12
CA LEU A 1 -7.90 10.64 8.56
C LEU A 1 -7.49 9.64 7.48
N ALA A 2 -7.53 8.32 7.73
CA ALA A 2 -7.19 7.30 6.71
C ALA A 2 -8.11 7.32 5.48
N ASP A 3 -9.39 7.62 5.65
CA ASP A 3 -10.38 7.65 4.55
C ASP A 3 -10.10 8.73 3.49
N MET A 4 -9.40 9.80 3.88
CA MET A 4 -9.04 10.90 2.96
C MET A 4 -7.72 10.64 2.24
N ALA A 5 -6.93 9.63 2.65
CA ALA A 5 -5.63 9.37 2.04
C ALA A 5 -5.75 8.98 0.56
N PRO A 6 -6.64 8.04 0.15
CA PRO A 6 -6.81 7.69 -1.26
C PRO A 6 -7.19 8.90 -2.16
N PRO A 7 -8.24 9.70 -1.84
CA PRO A 7 -8.59 10.84 -2.71
C PRO A 7 -7.53 11.93 -2.71
N THR A 8 -6.81 12.15 -1.59
CA THR A 8 -5.72 13.14 -1.54
C THR A 8 -4.54 12.71 -2.43
N MET A 9 -4.17 11.43 -2.40
CA MET A 9 -3.10 10.90 -3.26
C MET A 9 -3.47 11.01 -4.73
N THR A 10 -4.69 10.62 -5.10
CA THR A 10 -5.17 10.74 -6.49
C THR A 10 -5.20 12.21 -6.94
N ALA A 11 -5.62 13.14 -6.08
CA ALA A 11 -5.62 14.56 -6.40
C ALA A 11 -4.21 15.12 -6.64
N ILE A 12 -3.22 14.76 -5.81
CA ILE A 12 -1.83 15.16 -6.02
C ILE A 12 -1.30 14.61 -7.33
N LEU A 13 -1.52 13.31 -7.59
CA LEU A 13 -1.03 12.65 -8.81
C LEU A 13 -1.70 13.22 -10.07
N SER A 14 -3.00 13.51 -10.04
CA SER A 14 -3.71 14.12 -11.18
C SER A 14 -3.16 15.50 -11.52
N ASN A 15 -2.70 16.30 -10.54
CA ASN A 15 -2.08 17.60 -10.79
C ASN A 15 -0.66 17.48 -11.41
N MET A 16 -0.06 16.29 -11.45
CA MET A 16 1.27 16.05 -12.02
C MET A 16 1.24 15.55 -13.47
N VAL A 17 0.05 15.30 -14.04
CA VAL A 17 -0.13 14.79 -15.41
C VAL A 17 -1.06 15.72 -16.19
N GLU A 18 -0.80 15.85 -17.48
CA GLU A 18 -1.66 16.59 -18.40
C GLU A 18 -3.05 15.93 -18.51
N ASP A 19 -4.07 16.73 -18.84
CA ASP A 19 -5.48 16.28 -18.88
C ASP A 19 -5.72 15.12 -19.85
N ASP A 20 -4.96 15.06 -20.94
CA ASP A 20 -5.01 14.00 -21.95
C ASP A 20 -4.52 12.64 -21.41
N ARG A 21 -3.84 12.61 -20.27
CA ARG A 21 -3.26 11.40 -19.65
C ARG A 21 -3.95 10.97 -18.37
N GLN A 22 -5.00 11.67 -17.94
CA GLN A 22 -5.73 11.31 -16.71
C GLN A 22 -6.32 9.89 -16.78
N GLY A 23 -6.81 9.46 -17.95
CA GLY A 23 -7.32 8.09 -18.14
C GLY A 23 -6.24 7.01 -17.92
N LEU A 24 -5.00 7.28 -18.35
CA LEU A 24 -3.86 6.41 -18.11
C LEU A 24 -3.50 6.37 -16.62
N LEU A 25 -3.47 7.53 -15.95
CA LEU A 25 -3.21 7.62 -14.52
C LEU A 25 -4.22 6.80 -13.71
N GLN A 26 -5.52 6.97 -13.98
CA GLN A 26 -6.58 6.20 -13.30
C GLN A 26 -6.46 4.71 -13.60
N GLY A 27 -6.09 4.34 -14.84
CA GLY A 27 -5.80 2.95 -15.20
C GLY A 27 -4.66 2.35 -14.39
N VAL A 28 -3.56 3.08 -14.19
CA VAL A 28 -2.42 2.64 -13.36
C VAL A 28 -2.83 2.51 -11.89
N ILE A 29 -3.54 3.50 -11.33
CA ILE A 29 -4.03 3.45 -9.94
C ILE A 29 -4.95 2.24 -9.74
N ALA A 30 -5.89 2.02 -10.65
CA ALA A 30 -6.80 0.88 -10.61
C ALA A 30 -6.06 -0.47 -10.71
N ALA A 31 -5.08 -0.57 -11.62
CA ALA A 31 -4.27 -1.78 -11.77
C ALA A 31 -3.46 -2.10 -10.51
N LEU A 32 -2.83 -1.09 -9.90
CA LEU A 32 -2.11 -1.25 -8.63
C LEU A 32 -3.06 -1.68 -7.50
N GLY A 33 -4.25 -1.09 -7.43
CA GLY A 33 -5.30 -1.49 -6.49
C GLY A 33 -5.74 -2.94 -6.68
N ALA A 34 -5.94 -3.38 -7.92
CA ALA A 34 -6.30 -4.76 -8.24
C ALA A 34 -5.20 -5.76 -7.84
N ILE A 35 -3.94 -5.44 -8.12
CA ILE A 35 -2.80 -6.26 -7.69
C ILE A 35 -2.77 -6.35 -6.15
N ALA A 36 -2.90 -5.22 -5.46
CA ALA A 36 -2.93 -5.19 -3.99
C ALA A 36 -4.10 -6.03 -3.44
N ALA A 37 -5.27 -5.97 -4.07
CA ALA A 37 -6.45 -6.74 -3.65
C ALA A 37 -6.26 -8.26 -3.79
N VAL A 38 -5.41 -8.73 -4.71
CA VAL A 38 -5.08 -10.16 -4.85
C VAL A 38 -3.93 -10.56 -3.93
N VAL A 39 -2.87 -9.76 -3.88
CA VAL A 39 -1.64 -10.08 -3.13
C VAL A 39 -1.87 -9.98 -1.62
N ALA A 40 -2.63 -8.99 -1.15
CA ALA A 40 -2.83 -8.76 0.28
C ALA A 40 -3.51 -9.95 0.98
N PRO A 41 -4.64 -10.52 0.48
CA PRO A 41 -5.23 -11.71 1.09
C PRO A 41 -4.29 -12.89 1.13
N ILE A 42 -3.51 -13.13 0.07
CA ILE A 42 -2.56 -14.27 0.01
C ILE A 42 -1.49 -14.14 1.10
N LEU A 43 -0.88 -12.96 1.22
CA LEU A 43 0.15 -12.71 2.23
C LEU A 43 -0.44 -12.71 3.65
N MET A 44 -1.53 -11.97 3.88
CA MET A 44 -2.11 -11.81 5.21
C MET A 44 -2.70 -13.12 5.73
N THR A 45 -3.37 -13.89 4.88
CA THR A 45 -3.93 -15.20 5.25
C THR A 45 -2.80 -16.20 5.53
N GLY A 46 -1.74 -16.20 4.70
CA GLY A 46 -0.57 -17.05 4.93
C GLY A 46 0.14 -16.73 6.26
N LEU A 47 0.35 -15.45 6.57
CA LEU A 47 0.91 -15.04 7.87
C LEU A 47 -0.02 -15.42 9.03
N PHE A 48 -1.32 -15.17 8.89
CA PHE A 48 -2.28 -15.51 9.94
C PHE A 48 -2.28 -17.02 10.22
N GLN A 49 -2.35 -17.85 9.18
CA GLN A 49 -2.28 -19.30 9.33
C GLN A 49 -0.99 -19.75 10.04
N THR A 50 0.13 -19.13 9.69
CA THR A 50 1.45 -19.47 10.24
C THR A 50 1.59 -19.05 11.71
N PHE A 51 1.08 -17.88 12.11
CA PHE A 51 1.31 -17.31 13.45
C PHE A 51 0.12 -17.39 14.41
N ALA A 52 -1.07 -17.78 13.94
CA ALA A 52 -2.28 -17.94 14.76
C ALA A 52 -2.70 -19.41 14.97
N SER A 53 -1.88 -20.38 14.55
CA SER A 53 -2.17 -21.79 14.81
C SER A 53 -1.81 -22.19 16.24
N ALA A 54 -2.58 -23.11 16.83
CA ALA A 54 -2.43 -23.54 18.22
C ALA A 54 -1.16 -24.38 18.49
N GLN A 55 -0.41 -24.75 17.45
CA GLN A 55 0.73 -25.67 17.50
C GLN A 55 2.08 -24.97 17.29
N VAL A 56 2.10 -23.64 17.17
CA VAL A 56 3.32 -22.87 16.88
C VAL A 56 3.96 -22.37 18.17
N PRO A 57 5.31 -22.47 18.30
CA PRO A 57 6.02 -22.05 19.51
C PRO A 57 5.88 -20.56 19.84
N LEU A 58 5.51 -19.72 18.88
CA LEU A 58 5.23 -18.29 19.07
C LEU A 58 3.84 -17.94 18.50
N TYR A 59 2.85 -17.80 19.37
CA TYR A 59 1.50 -17.35 19.01
C TYR A 59 1.46 -15.83 18.85
N LEU A 60 1.34 -15.35 17.62
CA LEU A 60 1.37 -13.92 17.29
C LEU A 60 0.32 -13.58 16.20
N PRO A 61 -0.98 -13.62 16.51
CA PRO A 61 -2.04 -13.33 15.52
C PRO A 61 -1.97 -11.90 14.97
N GLY A 62 -1.23 -11.01 15.62
CA GLY A 62 -0.94 -9.65 15.14
C GLY A 62 0.12 -9.56 14.04
N ALA A 63 0.76 -10.66 13.64
CA ALA A 63 1.82 -10.68 12.62
C ALA A 63 1.44 -9.98 11.29
N PRO A 64 0.22 -10.15 10.74
CA PRO A 64 -0.23 -9.44 9.53
C PRO A 64 -0.20 -7.90 9.68
N PHE A 65 -0.59 -7.38 10.85
CA PHE A 65 -0.58 -5.95 11.13
C PHE A 65 0.84 -5.41 11.31
N LEU A 66 1.72 -6.17 11.97
CA LEU A 66 3.13 -5.80 12.11
C LEU A 66 3.85 -5.78 10.75
N LEU A 67 3.56 -6.75 9.88
CA LEU A 67 4.05 -6.72 8.51
C LEU A 67 3.57 -5.47 7.77
N SER A 68 2.29 -5.14 7.88
CA SER A 68 1.73 -3.92 7.28
C SER A 68 2.45 -2.66 7.77
N GLY A 69 2.70 -2.56 9.08
CA GLY A 69 3.47 -1.46 9.66
C GLY A 69 4.92 -1.42 9.16
N LEU A 70 5.57 -2.57 9.05
CA LEU A 70 6.93 -2.67 8.50
C LEU A 70 6.99 -2.23 7.04
N LEU A 71 6.02 -2.62 6.22
CA LEU A 71 5.93 -2.19 4.82
C LEU A 71 5.80 -0.67 4.70
N VAL A 72 4.98 -0.05 5.56
CA VAL A 72 4.88 1.43 5.63
C VAL A 72 6.21 2.05 6.05
N LEU A 73 6.87 1.51 7.08
CA LEU A 73 8.17 2.00 7.53
C LEU A 73 9.25 1.90 6.44
N VAL A 74 9.25 0.83 5.65
CA VAL A 74 10.17 0.66 4.52
C VAL A 74 9.80 1.58 3.35
N ALA A 75 8.52 1.93 3.17
CA ALA A 75 8.07 2.88 2.16
C ALA A 75 8.34 4.35 2.53
N LEU A 76 8.41 4.69 3.82
CA LEU A 76 8.67 6.07 4.28
C LEU A 76 9.94 6.71 3.68
N PRO A 77 11.11 6.03 3.63
CA PRO A 77 12.31 6.55 2.97
C PRO A 77 12.13 6.94 1.49
N LEU A 78 11.15 6.33 0.79
CA LEU A 78 10.85 6.69 -0.60
C LEU A 78 10.36 8.14 -0.71
N PHE A 79 9.61 8.63 0.28
CA PHE A 79 9.18 10.04 0.32
C PHE A 79 10.35 11.01 0.37
N TRP A 80 11.43 10.67 1.07
CA TRP A 80 12.62 11.52 1.11
C TRP A 80 13.46 11.44 -0.17
N ARG A 81 13.34 10.35 -0.93
CA ARG A 81 13.97 10.19 -2.25
C ARG A 81 13.23 10.94 -3.35
N LEU A 82 11.91 11.14 -3.18
CA LEU A 82 11.10 12.03 -4.00
C LEU A 82 11.39 13.48 -3.60
N LYS A 83 12.59 13.96 -3.98
CA LYS A 83 12.93 15.38 -3.86
C LYS A 83 11.89 16.15 -4.67
N PRO A 84 11.16 17.13 -4.08
CA PRO A 84 10.17 17.89 -4.84
C PRO A 84 10.91 18.51 -6.02
N ALA A 85 10.47 18.19 -7.24
CA ALA A 85 10.85 18.93 -8.42
C ALA A 85 10.40 20.37 -8.14
N ARG A 86 11.37 21.21 -7.74
CA ARG A 86 11.17 22.65 -7.66
C ARG A 86 10.72 23.08 -9.06
N GLY A 87 9.56 23.72 -9.12
CA GLY A 87 8.97 24.25 -10.34
C GLY A 87 9.88 25.23 -11.06
#